data_AF-A0A353WV34-F1
#
_entry.id   AF-A0A353WV34-F1
#
_cell.length_a   1.000
_cell.length_b   1.000
_cell.length_c   1.000
_cell.angle_alpha   90.00
_cell.angle_beta   90.00
_cell.angle_gamma   90.00
#
_symmetry.space_group_name_H-M   'P 1'
#
loop_
_entity.id
_entity.type
_entity.pdbx_description
1 polymer ?
#
loop_
_entity_poly.entity_id
_entity_poly.type
_entity_poly.pdbx_seq_one_letter_code
_entity_poly.pdbx_strand_id
1 'polypeptide(L)'
;MFFMLSVLFLVYPNRGWTPTRQMILISGMIMSDILLLNGQGSYKLSKIIISIYPPLIILAISLFDKIHQPGIITIKDLFFYRFLAMSTAIFPILVFQAKKRWLIFFCSLPSMAVMAFGDNIHALFGVSLEDFG
;
A
#
# COMPACT_ATOMS: atom_id res chain seq x y z
N MET A 1 17.17 0.83 -8.05
CA MET A 1 16.02 1.75 -8.02
C MET A 1 15.51 1.98 -6.60
N PHE A 2 15.18 0.94 -5.83
CA PHE A 2 14.73 1.09 -4.44
C PHE A 2 15.76 1.82 -3.55
N PHE A 3 17.02 1.36 -3.52
CA PHE A 3 18.13 2.04 -2.83
C PHE A 3 18.28 3.52 -3.22
N MET A 4 18.08 3.84 -4.51
CA MET A 4 18.18 5.21 -5.02
C MET A 4 17.03 6.10 -4.53
N LEU A 5 15.82 5.54 -4.40
CA LEU A 5 14.66 6.21 -3.80
C LEU A 5 14.82 6.37 -2.27
N SER A 6 15.40 5.39 -1.58
CA SER A 6 15.72 5.47 -0.14
C SER A 6 16.76 6.54 0.15
N VAL A 7 17.80 6.63 -0.70
CA VAL A 7 18.84 7.66 -0.61
C VAL A 7 18.27 9.05 -0.91
N LEU A 8 17.44 9.20 -1.94
CA LEU A 8 16.72 10.46 -2.22
C LEU A 8 15.85 10.91 -1.02
N PHE A 9 15.22 9.96 -0.31
CA PHE A 9 14.42 10.23 0.88
C PHE A 9 15.26 10.68 2.09
N LEU A 10 16.46 10.11 2.28
CA LEU A 10 17.39 10.51 3.34
C LEU A 10 18.05 11.88 3.07
N VAL A 11 18.24 12.23 1.80
CA VAL A 11 18.99 13.44 1.38
C VAL A 11 18.13 14.71 1.32
N TYR A 12 16.80 14.64 1.50
CA TYR A 12 15.89 15.80 1.51
C TYR A 12 15.38 16.17 2.93
N PRO A 13 16.24 16.75 3.81
CA PRO A 13 15.94 16.97 5.23
C PRO A 13 14.95 18.13 5.50
N ASN A 14 14.79 19.09 4.59
CA ASN A 14 14.10 20.35 4.86
C ASN A 14 12.56 20.29 4.95
N ARG A 15 11.94 19.09 4.95
CA ARG A 15 10.48 18.91 5.14
C ARG A 15 10.09 17.94 6.25
N GLY A 16 11.03 17.60 7.14
CA GLY A 16 10.77 16.78 8.32
C GLY A 16 10.55 15.29 8.03
N TRP A 17 10.74 14.47 9.08
CA TRP A 17 10.34 13.07 9.11
C TRP A 17 8.84 13.00 9.38
N THR A 18 8.02 13.26 8.35
CA THR A 18 6.59 12.98 8.51
C THR A 18 6.42 11.47 8.67
N PRO A 19 5.49 10.99 9.51
CA PRO A 19 5.41 9.56 9.76
C PRO A 19 4.98 8.77 8.50
N THR A 20 4.30 9.41 7.55
CA THR A 20 4.06 8.89 6.19
C THR A 20 5.36 8.49 5.49
N ARG A 21 6.42 9.30 5.62
CA ARG A 21 7.73 9.01 5.04
C ARG A 21 8.40 7.80 5.72
N GLN A 22 8.20 7.64 7.03
CA GLN A 22 8.66 6.47 7.77
C GLN A 22 7.95 5.20 7.27
N MET A 23 6.64 5.25 7.06
CA MET A 23 5.88 4.14 6.50
C MET A 23 6.35 3.75 5.09
N ILE A 24 6.66 4.73 4.24
CA ILE A 24 7.21 4.48 2.90
C ILE A 24 8.58 3.80 2.98
N LEU A 25 9.46 4.24 3.89
CA LEU A 25 10.77 3.61 4.11
C LEU A 25 10.63 2.16 4.58
N ILE A 26 9.78 1.91 5.58
CA ILE A 26 9.51 0.55 6.11
C ILE A 26 8.93 -0.35 5.02
N SER A 27 7.96 0.16 4.26
CA SER A 27 7.37 -0.52 3.10
C SER A 27 8.40 -0.96 2.09
N GLY A 28 9.34 -0.07 1.85
CA GLY A 28 10.42 -0.31 0.96
C GLY A 28 11.47 -1.33 1.46
N MET A 29 11.75 -1.34 2.76
CA MET A 29 12.57 -2.40 3.38
C MET A 29 11.89 -3.76 3.22
N ILE A 30 10.60 -3.85 3.53
CA ILE A 30 9.79 -5.08 3.34
C ILE A 30 9.85 -5.55 1.88
N MET A 31 9.74 -4.63 0.92
CA MET A 31 9.86 -4.96 -0.51
C MET A 31 11.26 -5.43 -0.90
N SER A 32 12.30 -4.96 -0.22
CA SER A 32 13.68 -5.41 -0.45
C SER A 32 13.90 -6.82 0.11
N ASP A 33 13.28 -7.16 1.24
CA ASP A 33 13.35 -8.51 1.83
C ASP A 33 12.75 -9.58 0.91
N ILE A 34 11.86 -9.20 -0.01
CA ILE A 34 11.32 -10.09 -1.03
C ILE A 34 12.42 -10.59 -1.98
N LEU A 35 13.47 -9.79 -2.23
CA LEU A 35 14.63 -10.23 -3.01
C LEU A 35 15.41 -11.32 -2.28
N LEU A 36 15.55 -11.19 -0.95
CA LEU A 36 16.18 -12.20 -0.11
C LEU A 36 15.36 -13.50 -0.08
N LEU A 37 14.03 -13.39 0.09
CA LEU A 37 13.11 -14.53 0.03
C LEU A 37 13.17 -15.27 -1.31
N ASN A 38 13.29 -14.52 -2.42
CA ASN A 38 13.50 -15.10 -3.73
C ASN A 38 14.85 -15.83 -3.83
N GLY A 39 15.92 -15.26 -3.27
CA GLY A 39 17.23 -15.91 -3.20
C GLY A 39 17.23 -17.24 -2.44
N GLN A 40 16.33 -17.39 -1.46
CA GLN A 40 16.15 -18.64 -0.69
C GLN A 40 15.20 -19.64 -1.36
N GLY A 41 14.69 -19.36 -2.57
CA GLY A 41 13.76 -20.24 -3.29
C GLY A 41 12.29 -20.13 -2.84
N SER A 42 11.96 -19.19 -1.94
CA SER A 42 10.60 -18.98 -1.41
C SER A 42 9.71 -18.16 -2.34
N TYR A 43 9.74 -18.45 -3.64
CA TYR A 43 9.06 -17.65 -4.67
C TYR A 43 7.55 -17.53 -4.44
N LYS A 44 6.88 -18.57 -3.95
CA LYS A 44 5.43 -18.53 -3.72
C LYS A 44 5.06 -17.47 -2.66
N LEU A 45 5.84 -17.40 -1.59
CA LEU A 45 5.61 -16.44 -0.50
C LEU A 45 5.87 -15.01 -0.98
N SER A 46 7.00 -14.79 -1.67
CA SER A 46 7.34 -13.51 -2.29
C SER A 46 6.24 -12.95 -3.17
N LYS A 47 5.64 -13.82 -4.01
CA LYS A 47 4.54 -13.45 -4.91
C LYS A 47 3.28 -13.02 -4.16
N ILE A 48 2.97 -13.70 -3.06
CA ILE A 48 1.84 -13.36 -2.18
C ILE A 48 2.09 -12.00 -1.53
N ILE A 49 3.29 -11.77 -0.98
CA ILE A 49 3.66 -10.50 -0.34
C ILE A 49 3.55 -9.34 -1.35
N ILE A 50 4.16 -9.45 -2.54
CA ILE A 50 4.07 -8.41 -3.59
C ILE A 50 2.62 -8.09 -3.96
N SER A 51 1.72 -9.07 -3.91
CA SER A 51 0.34 -8.90 -4.36
C SER A 51 -0.57 -8.32 -3.27
N ILE A 52 -0.36 -8.70 -2.01
CA ILE A 52 -1.22 -8.32 -0.89
C ILE A 52 -0.71 -7.05 -0.18
N TYR A 53 0.60 -6.88 -0.08
CA TYR A 53 1.20 -5.82 0.72
C TYR A 53 0.90 -4.41 0.17
N PRO A 54 1.04 -4.11 -1.13
CA PRO A 54 0.80 -2.78 -1.68
C PRO A 54 -0.60 -2.18 -1.39
N PRO A 55 -1.73 -2.87 -1.64
CA PRO A 55 -3.04 -2.29 -1.32
C PRO A 55 -3.23 -2.05 0.19
N LEU A 56 -2.65 -2.91 1.04
CA LEU A 56 -2.73 -2.75 2.49
C LEU A 56 -1.92 -1.55 3.00
N ILE A 57 -0.71 -1.35 2.48
CA ILE A 57 0.09 -0.20 2.90
C ILE A 57 -0.50 1.12 2.40
N ILE A 58 -1.12 1.13 1.20
CA ILE A 58 -1.84 2.30 0.69
C ILE A 58 -3.01 2.66 1.61
N LEU A 59 -3.80 1.67 2.03
CA LEU A 59 -4.88 1.88 2.99
C LEU A 59 -4.33 2.37 4.34
N ALA A 60 -3.26 1.77 4.85
CA ALA A 60 -2.65 2.18 6.12
C ALA A 60 -2.14 3.63 6.05
N ILE A 61 -1.51 4.04 4.95
CA ILE A 61 -1.07 5.41 4.72
C ILE A 61 -2.28 6.36 4.64
N SER A 62 -3.32 6.01 3.90
CA SER A 62 -4.56 6.80 3.80
C SER A 62 -5.19 7.07 5.16
N LEU A 63 -5.34 6.02 5.98
CA LEU A 63 -5.83 6.12 7.35
C LEU A 63 -4.92 6.98 8.20
N PHE A 64 -3.62 6.72 8.15
CA PHE A 64 -2.63 7.39 8.96
C PHE A 64 -2.59 8.90 8.69
N ASP A 65 -2.54 9.28 7.42
CA ASP A 65 -2.51 10.68 6.99
C ASP A 65 -3.77 11.40 7.43
N LYS A 66 -4.94 10.76 7.32
CA LYS A 66 -6.18 11.39 7.75
C LYS A 66 -6.27 11.57 9.28
N ILE A 67 -5.81 10.58 10.05
CA ILE A 67 -5.78 10.65 11.52
C ILE A 67 -4.84 11.77 12.00
N HIS A 68 -3.67 11.93 11.37
CA HIS A 68 -2.64 12.87 11.86
C HIS A 68 -2.71 14.25 11.22
N GLN A 69 -3.31 14.38 10.04
CA GLN A 69 -3.40 15.63 9.28
C GLN A 69 -4.82 15.85 8.70
N PRO A 70 -5.88 15.84 9.54
CA PRO A 70 -7.26 15.84 9.05
C PRO A 70 -7.61 17.07 8.21
N GLY A 71 -7.05 18.24 8.53
CA GLY A 71 -7.32 19.50 7.81
C GLY A 71 -6.55 19.68 6.49
N ILE A 72 -5.59 18.80 6.17
CA ILE A 72 -4.80 18.87 4.93
C ILE A 72 -5.33 17.85 3.91
N ILE A 73 -5.73 16.68 4.39
CA ILE A 73 -6.19 15.58 3.53
C ILE A 73 -7.63 15.80 3.10
N THR A 74 -7.82 15.99 1.79
CA THR A 74 -9.11 16.28 1.16
C THR A 74 -9.71 15.04 0.52
N ILE A 75 -10.96 15.13 0.05
CA ILE A 75 -11.61 14.06 -0.71
C ILE A 75 -10.83 13.65 -1.97
N LYS A 76 -10.07 14.58 -2.58
CA LYS A 76 -9.23 14.27 -3.75
C LYS A 76 -8.14 13.26 -3.41
N ASP A 77 -7.55 13.39 -2.23
CA ASP A 77 -6.50 12.49 -1.73
C ASP A 77 -7.08 11.10 -1.44
N LEU A 78 -8.30 11.02 -0.91
CA LEU A 78 -9.02 9.76 -0.73
C LEU A 78 -9.22 9.01 -2.06
N PHE A 79 -9.69 9.70 -3.10
CA PHE A 79 -9.82 9.11 -4.44
C PHE A 79 -8.47 8.73 -5.03
N PHE A 80 -7.43 9.50 -4.77
CA PHE A 80 -6.07 9.16 -5.20
C PHE A 80 -5.57 7.87 -4.53
N TYR A 81 -5.75 7.69 -3.22
CA TYR A 81 -5.41 6.45 -2.53
C TYR A 81 -6.20 5.24 -3.04
N ARG A 82 -7.49 5.42 -3.35
CA ARG A 82 -8.31 4.37 -3.98
C ARG A 82 -7.82 3.99 -5.36
N PHE A 83 -7.47 4.98 -6.19
CA PHE A 83 -6.91 4.75 -7.52
C PHE A 83 -5.57 4.02 -7.44
N LEU A 84 -4.70 4.40 -6.50
CA LEU A 84 -3.46 3.67 -6.24
C LEU A 84 -3.74 2.22 -5.82
N ALA A 85 -4.66 1.98 -4.88
CA ALA A 85 -5.02 0.62 -4.47
C ALA A 85 -5.59 -0.20 -5.65
N MET A 86 -6.43 0.41 -6.49
CA MET A 86 -6.95 -0.21 -7.71
C MET A 86 -5.82 -0.61 -8.66
N SER A 87 -4.81 0.24 -8.84
CA SER A 87 -3.66 -0.06 -9.72
C SER A 87 -2.89 -1.30 -9.25
N THR A 88 -2.87 -1.59 -7.95
CA THR A 88 -2.20 -2.78 -7.40
C THR A 88 -2.96 -4.08 -7.66
N ALA A 89 -4.23 -4.02 -8.06
CA ALA A 89 -5.03 -5.20 -8.40
C ALA A 89 -4.49 -5.96 -9.64
N ILE A 90 -3.63 -5.32 -10.44
CA ILE A 90 -2.96 -5.96 -11.58
C ILE A 90 -1.82 -6.89 -11.14
N PHE A 91 -1.21 -6.69 -9.96
CA PHE A 91 -0.06 -7.46 -9.51
C PHE A 91 -0.33 -8.96 -9.37
N PRO A 92 -1.43 -9.42 -8.73
CA PRO A 92 -1.78 -10.84 -8.73
C PRO A 92 -1.80 -11.46 -10.13
N ILE A 93 -2.30 -10.72 -11.13
CA ILE A 93 -2.44 -11.17 -12.51
C ILE A 93 -1.07 -11.27 -13.19
N LEU A 94 -0.18 -10.31 -12.96
CA LEU A 94 1.17 -10.30 -13.52
C LEU A 94 2.08 -11.37 -12.91
N VAL A 95 1.90 -11.64 -11.63
CA VAL A 95 2.87 -12.41 -10.83
C VAL A 95 2.52 -13.91 -10.78
N PHE A 96 1.23 -14.26 -10.83
CA PHE A 96 0.77 -15.66 -10.83
C PHE A 96 0.43 -16.13 -12.25
N GLN A 97 0.68 -17.42 -12.53
CA GLN A 97 0.24 -18.04 -13.77
C GLN A 97 -1.28 -18.15 -13.81
N ALA A 98 -1.90 -17.98 -14.98
CA ALA A 98 -3.35 -18.06 -15.19
C ALA A 98 -4.00 -19.38 -14.71
N LYS A 99 -3.22 -20.47 -14.60
CA LYS A 99 -3.68 -21.76 -14.05
C LYS A 99 -3.97 -21.70 -12.55
N LYS A 100 -3.41 -20.74 -11.81
CA LYS A 100 -3.56 -20.60 -10.35
C LYS A 100 -4.66 -19.60 -9.97
N ARG A 101 -5.86 -19.78 -10.55
CA ARG A 101 -7.00 -18.84 -10.42
C ARG A 101 -7.36 -18.50 -8.97
N TRP A 102 -7.32 -19.49 -8.07
CA TRP A 102 -7.60 -19.28 -6.65
C TRP A 102 -6.63 -18.29 -5.99
N LEU A 103 -5.32 -18.42 -6.26
CA LEU A 103 -4.33 -17.49 -5.68
C LEU A 103 -4.50 -16.08 -6.23
N ILE A 104 -4.84 -15.94 -7.51
CA ILE A 104 -5.15 -14.63 -8.11
C ILE A 104 -6.33 -14.02 -7.36
N PHE A 105 -7.43 -14.76 -7.22
CA PHE A 105 -8.63 -14.27 -6.53
C PHE A 105 -8.33 -13.84 -5.08
N PHE A 106 -7.67 -14.69 -4.28
CA PHE A 106 -7.34 -14.36 -2.89
C PHE A 106 -6.36 -13.20 -2.77
N CYS A 107 -5.38 -13.08 -3.67
CA CYS A 107 -4.43 -11.97 -3.62
C CYS A 107 -5.03 -10.66 -4.17
N SER A 108 -6.10 -10.71 -4.95
CA SER A 108 -6.86 -9.54 -5.38
C SER A 108 -7.85 -9.03 -4.32
N LEU A 109 -8.26 -9.88 -3.37
CA LEU A 109 -9.23 -9.51 -2.32
C LEU A 109 -8.86 -8.25 -1.54
N PRO A 110 -7.61 -8.03 -1.09
CA PRO A 110 -7.25 -6.81 -0.38
C PRO A 110 -7.49 -5.55 -1.20
N SER A 111 -7.10 -5.55 -2.47
CA SER A 111 -7.34 -4.41 -3.38
C SER A 111 -8.85 -4.17 -3.57
N MET A 112 -9.62 -5.25 -3.75
CA MET A 112 -11.07 -5.17 -3.86
C MET A 112 -11.73 -4.69 -2.56
N ALA A 113 -11.23 -5.12 -1.41
CA ALA A 113 -11.76 -4.73 -0.10
C ALA A 113 -11.51 -3.24 0.16
N VAL A 114 -10.34 -2.70 -0.19
CA VAL A 114 -10.05 -1.27 -0.11
C VAL A 114 -10.98 -0.45 -1.01
N MET A 115 -11.30 -0.95 -2.21
CA MET A 115 -12.23 -0.26 -3.12
C MET A 115 -13.69 -0.33 -2.67
N ALA A 116 -14.16 -1.52 -2.27
CA ALA A 116 -15.58 -1.76 -1.95
C ALA A 116 -15.94 -1.30 -0.52
N PHE A 117 -15.03 -1.48 0.43
CA PHE A 117 -15.26 -1.22 1.84
C PHE A 117 -14.35 -0.14 2.40
N GLY A 118 -13.63 0.60 1.56
CA GLY A 118 -12.71 1.65 1.99
C GLY A 118 -13.35 2.60 3.02
N ASP A 119 -14.55 3.11 2.76
CA ASP A 119 -15.24 4.02 3.68
C ASP A 119 -15.61 3.36 5.00
N ASN A 120 -16.12 2.14 4.96
CA ASN A 120 -16.45 1.39 6.17
C ASN A 120 -15.18 1.11 6.99
N ILE A 121 -14.06 0.80 6.33
CA ILE A 121 -12.78 0.61 7.00
C ILE A 121 -12.33 1.92 7.64
N HIS A 122 -12.40 3.05 6.94
CA HIS A 122 -12.05 4.36 7.53
C HIS A 122 -12.94 4.69 8.73
N ALA A 123 -14.25 4.46 8.62
CA ALA A 123 -15.20 4.68 9.71
C ALA A 123 -14.89 3.83 10.95
N LEU A 124 -14.45 2.57 10.77
CA LEU A 124 -14.02 1.70 11.88
C LEU A 124 -12.82 2.27 12.65
N PHE A 125 -11.99 3.10 12.01
CA PHE A 125 -10.86 3.79 12.62
C PHE A 125 -11.19 5.22 13.05
N GLY A 126 -12.48 5.59 13.10
CA GLY A 126 -12.92 6.92 13.52
C GLY A 126 -12.69 8.01 12.46
N VAL A 127 -12.52 7.62 11.21
CA VAL A 127 -12.34 8.53 10.07
C VAL A 127 -13.60 8.47 9.21
N SER A 128 -14.49 9.45 9.35
CA SER A 128 -15.71 9.51 8.56
C SER A 128 -15.48 10.15 7.18
N LEU A 129 -16.39 9.87 6.25
CA LEU A 129 -16.37 10.49 4.92
C LEU A 129 -16.59 12.01 5.00
N GLU A 130 -17.40 12.46 5.96
CA GLU A 130 -17.67 13.88 6.23
C GLU A 130 -16.40 14.61 6.69
N ASP A 131 -15.47 13.91 7.34
CA ASP A 131 -14.20 14.50 7.75
C ASP A 131 -13.31 14.87 6.56
N PHE A 132 -13.50 14.27 5.38
CA PHE A 132 -12.71 14.56 4.17
C PHE A 132 -13.11 15.84 3.44
N GLY A 133 -14.17 16.52 3.86
CA GLY A 133 -14.66 17.78 3.29
C GLY A 133 -15.64 17.58 2.15
#